data_AF-A0A9P0EII4-F1
#
_entry.id   AF-A0A9P0EII4-F1
#
_cell.length_a   1.000
_cell.length_b   1.000
_cell.length_c   1.000
_cell.angle_alpha   90.00
_cell.angle_beta   90.00
_cell.angle_gamma   90.00
#
_symmetry.space_group_name_H-M   'P 1'
#
loop_
_entity.id
_entity.type
_entity.pdbx_description
1 polymer ?
#
loop_
_entity_poly.entity_id
_entity_poly.type
_entity_poly.pdbx_seq_one_letter_code
_entity_poly.pdbx_strand_id
1 'polypeptide(L)'
;MKSISDRRVTLNIFNLQEGDQDNLLTLDVFPEMTVATLRESVQAESNIAPLSQHIYHNGRLLSDDAKTLEQLEIVDGEMLAVHVRDPRGNTGVPSQSQRPQPQQRPAQQGARPQQDPELIRLQILGNPAMRAQVQSQNPELASALEDPARFAQILNDSYDREQRERMERQREIERLNDDPFNIDAQRRIEEMIRQERVMENLQSAMEHNPEVFGRVHLLYVNVEVNGHKVKALVDSGAQATIMSPKYAEACGISRLIDTRFAGVARGVGTAKIVGRVHAAQIKIGNLFLPCSFTVMEGKTVELLLGLDMLKRYQASIDLAKGNLVIQDEEIPFLGEADIPKEEEEQVTEEPTLPGPAGTQIGQRSGVVTSTEEQSQPSQAQQTPQVDAPSQPDPPAAASGPTQGADSAGTGVSEQHIETLVAMGADRARAIQALQATANDVDMAAGILFFG
;
A
#
# COMPACT_ATOMS: atom_id res chain seq x y z
N MET A 1 -32.39 41.78 -41.75
CA MET A 1 -31.63 41.20 -40.62
C MET A 1 -32.08 39.75 -40.49
N LYS A 2 -31.27 38.78 -40.92
CA LYS A 2 -31.57 37.35 -40.67
C LYS A 2 -31.31 37.11 -39.18
N SER A 3 -32.31 36.58 -38.48
CA SER A 3 -32.16 36.10 -37.11
C SER A 3 -31.07 35.03 -37.10
N ILE A 4 -29.94 35.31 -36.46
CA ILE A 4 -28.93 34.29 -36.17
C ILE A 4 -29.58 33.40 -35.12
N SER A 5 -29.93 32.17 -35.49
CA SER A 5 -30.54 31.21 -34.59
C SER A 5 -29.40 30.45 -33.94
N ASP A 6 -29.08 30.78 -32.70
CA ASP A 6 -28.08 30.04 -31.91
C ASP A 6 -28.56 28.59 -31.77
N ARG A 7 -27.68 27.63 -32.10
CA ARG A 7 -27.90 26.22 -31.84
C ARG A 7 -27.06 25.80 -30.64
N ARG A 8 -27.57 24.91 -29.82
CA ARG A 8 -26.86 24.28 -28.71
C ARG A 8 -26.48 22.87 -29.07
N VAL A 9 -25.23 22.51 -28.85
CA VAL A 9 -24.76 21.13 -28.99
C VAL A 9 -24.14 20.71 -27.66
N THR A 10 -24.45 19.49 -27.25
CA THR A 10 -23.87 18.89 -26.04
C THR A 10 -22.76 17.93 -26.45
N LEU A 11 -21.58 18.09 -25.89
CA LEU A 11 -20.43 17.22 -26.10
C LEU A 11 -20.21 16.35 -24.87
N ASN A 12 -20.13 15.04 -25.06
CA ASN A 12 -19.65 14.12 -24.05
C ASN A 12 -18.16 13.84 -24.27
N ILE A 13 -17.34 14.18 -23.28
CA ILE A 13 -15.88 14.07 -23.36
C ILE A 13 -15.45 12.79 -22.63
N PHE A 14 -14.86 11.87 -23.38
CA PHE A 14 -14.28 10.63 -22.88
C PHE A 14 -12.76 10.73 -22.82
N ASN A 15 -12.21 10.77 -21.61
CA ASN A 15 -10.77 10.80 -21.36
C ASN A 15 -10.28 9.48 -20.74
N LEU A 16 -9.50 8.70 -21.48
CA LEU A 16 -8.96 7.42 -21.02
C LEU A 16 -7.91 7.55 -19.90
N GLN A 17 -7.33 8.73 -19.69
CA GLN A 17 -6.27 8.95 -18.70
C GLN A 17 -6.78 9.30 -17.29
N GLU A 18 -8.01 9.79 -17.14
CA GLU A 18 -8.56 10.27 -15.86
C GLU A 18 -9.56 9.30 -15.21
N GLY A 19 -9.71 8.09 -15.75
CA GLY A 19 -10.79 7.18 -15.35
C GLY A 19 -12.13 7.63 -15.92
N ASP A 20 -13.12 6.72 -15.90
CA ASP A 20 -14.39 6.78 -16.64
C ASP A 20 -15.39 7.85 -16.13
N GLN A 21 -14.93 9.11 -16.01
CA GLN A 21 -15.78 10.26 -15.70
C GLN A 21 -16.24 10.92 -17.00
N ASP A 22 -17.47 10.62 -17.41
CA ASP A 22 -18.17 11.30 -18.50
C ASP A 22 -18.32 12.78 -18.16
N ASN A 23 -17.51 13.65 -18.79
CA ASN A 23 -17.63 15.09 -18.63
C ASN A 23 -18.50 15.68 -19.75
N LEU A 24 -19.67 16.19 -19.39
CA LEU A 24 -20.63 16.78 -20.33
C LEU A 24 -20.41 18.29 -20.45
N LEU A 25 -20.05 18.74 -21.65
CA LEU A 25 -19.86 20.15 -22.00
C LEU A 25 -21.00 20.61 -22.93
N THR A 26 -21.64 21.74 -22.66
CA THR A 26 -22.64 22.31 -23.58
C THR A 26 -22.07 23.57 -24.23
N LEU A 27 -22.03 23.60 -25.57
CA LEU A 27 -21.53 24.72 -26.34
C LEU A 27 -22.65 25.33 -27.20
N ASP A 28 -22.69 26.65 -27.25
CA ASP A 28 -23.48 27.39 -28.24
C ASP A 28 -22.66 27.42 -29.56
N VAL A 29 -23.28 26.94 -30.64
CA VAL A 29 -22.65 26.73 -31.95
C VAL A 29 -23.46 27.35 -33.09
N PHE A 30 -22.78 27.75 -34.15
CA PHE A 30 -23.40 28.33 -35.35
C PHE A 30 -23.38 27.33 -36.53
N PRO A 31 -24.39 27.33 -37.41
CA PRO A 31 -24.42 26.44 -38.59
C PRO A 31 -23.21 26.59 -39.51
N GLU A 32 -22.70 27.81 -39.67
CA GLU A 32 -21.51 28.17 -40.45
C GLU A 32 -20.19 27.86 -39.76
N MET A 33 -20.20 27.51 -38.47
CA MET A 33 -18.98 27.19 -37.74
C MET A 33 -18.33 25.93 -38.31
N THR A 34 -17.01 25.96 -38.46
CA THR A 34 -16.26 24.80 -38.95
C THR A 34 -15.90 23.85 -37.82
N VAL A 35 -15.56 22.61 -38.18
CA VAL A 35 -15.05 21.63 -37.20
C VAL A 35 -13.76 22.11 -36.54
N ALA A 36 -12.91 22.86 -37.25
CA ALA A 36 -11.72 23.51 -36.66
C ALA A 36 -12.10 24.44 -35.50
N THR A 37 -13.05 25.35 -35.72
CA THR A 37 -13.50 26.30 -34.69
C THR A 37 -14.20 25.58 -33.53
N LEU A 38 -14.96 24.51 -33.80
CA LEU A 38 -15.53 23.68 -32.75
C LEU A 38 -14.46 23.05 -31.85
N ARG A 39 -13.35 22.57 -32.41
CA ARG A 39 -12.21 22.00 -31.64
C ARG A 39 -11.54 23.05 -30.75
N GLU A 40 -11.41 24.28 -31.26
CA GLU A 40 -10.89 25.42 -30.50
C GLU A 40 -11.83 25.78 -29.34
N SER A 41 -13.15 25.77 -29.56
CA SER A 41 -14.14 25.98 -28.50
C SER A 41 -14.08 24.90 -27.42
N VAL A 42 -13.91 23.63 -27.81
CA VAL A 42 -13.71 22.52 -26.87
C VAL A 42 -12.41 22.72 -26.09
N GLN A 43 -11.32 23.15 -26.72
CA GLN A 43 -10.06 23.45 -26.03
C GLN A 43 -10.23 24.56 -24.99
N ALA A 44 -10.96 25.63 -25.32
CA ALA A 44 -11.15 26.76 -24.42
C ALA A 44 -11.86 26.38 -23.11
N GLU A 45 -12.83 25.47 -23.17
CA GLU A 45 -13.62 25.04 -22.01
C GLU A 45 -13.05 23.83 -21.27
N SER A 46 -12.40 22.90 -21.97
CA SER A 46 -11.91 21.62 -21.40
C SER A 46 -10.39 21.54 -21.24
N ASN A 47 -9.64 22.53 -21.74
CA ASN A 47 -8.17 22.55 -21.79
C ASN A 47 -7.53 21.37 -22.57
N ILE A 48 -8.28 20.70 -23.43
CA ILE A 48 -7.80 19.59 -24.28
C ILE A 48 -7.29 20.14 -25.62
N ALA A 49 -6.08 19.80 -26.03
CA ALA A 49 -5.50 20.29 -27.30
C ALA A 49 -6.31 19.80 -28.55
N PRO A 50 -6.52 20.64 -29.59
CA PRO A 50 -7.30 20.26 -30.78
C PRO A 50 -6.81 19.00 -31.48
N LEU A 51 -5.48 18.77 -31.47
CA LEU A 51 -4.82 17.60 -32.05
C LEU A 51 -5.07 16.30 -31.28
N SER A 52 -5.43 16.37 -29.98
CA SER A 52 -5.78 15.20 -29.19
C SER A 52 -7.27 14.89 -29.22
N GLN A 53 -8.11 15.82 -29.66
CA GLN A 53 -9.56 15.64 -29.75
C GLN A 53 -9.93 14.78 -30.96
N HIS A 54 -10.76 13.76 -30.78
CA HIS A 54 -11.40 13.01 -31.86
C HIS A 54 -12.92 13.11 -31.68
N ILE A 55 -13.57 13.99 -32.47
CA ILE A 55 -15.00 14.29 -32.34
C ILE A 55 -15.81 13.38 -33.26
N TYR A 56 -16.81 12.70 -32.71
CA TYR A 56 -17.72 11.81 -33.42
C TYR A 56 -19.15 12.35 -33.38
N HIS A 57 -19.82 12.31 -34.53
CA HIS A 57 -21.25 12.56 -34.68
C HIS A 57 -21.91 11.29 -35.22
N ASN A 58 -22.90 10.74 -34.52
CA ASN A 58 -23.59 9.49 -34.89
C ASN A 58 -22.62 8.33 -35.24
N GLY A 59 -21.50 8.22 -34.50
CA GLY A 59 -20.47 7.20 -34.72
C GLY A 59 -19.50 7.49 -35.87
N ARG A 60 -19.64 8.62 -36.58
CA ARG A 60 -18.73 9.04 -37.65
C ARG A 60 -17.74 10.09 -37.16
N LEU A 61 -16.45 9.82 -37.37
CA LEU A 61 -15.38 10.76 -37.05
C LEU A 61 -15.46 12.00 -37.96
N LEU A 62 -15.46 13.19 -37.34
CA LEU A 62 -15.37 14.47 -38.02
C LEU A 62 -13.89 14.78 -38.31
N SER A 63 -13.38 14.24 -39.41
CA SER A 63 -11.96 14.35 -39.80
C SER A 63 -11.63 15.57 -40.68
N ASP A 64 -12.65 16.25 -41.21
CA ASP A 64 -12.49 17.34 -42.15
C ASP A 64 -12.75 18.68 -41.45
N ASP A 65 -11.67 19.35 -41.07
CA ASP A 65 -11.68 20.57 -40.27
C ASP A 65 -12.27 21.79 -41.02
N ALA A 66 -12.40 21.71 -42.36
CA ALA A 66 -12.91 22.79 -43.20
C ALA A 66 -14.44 22.75 -43.40
N LYS A 67 -15.09 21.63 -43.07
CA LYS A 67 -16.55 21.50 -43.21
C LYS A 67 -17.28 22.23 -42.09
N THR A 68 -18.43 22.79 -42.45
CA THR A 68 -19.31 23.45 -41.48
C THR A 68 -20.22 22.45 -40.77
N LEU A 69 -20.71 22.80 -39.59
CA LEU A 69 -21.68 21.99 -38.85
C LEU A 69 -22.97 21.75 -39.66
N GLU A 70 -23.40 22.73 -40.47
CA GLU A 70 -24.53 22.57 -41.39
C GLU A 70 -24.28 21.52 -42.48
N GLN A 71 -23.06 21.49 -43.05
CA GLN A 71 -22.68 20.49 -44.06
C GLN A 71 -22.55 19.07 -43.49
N LEU A 72 -22.36 18.97 -42.17
CA LEU A 72 -22.28 17.72 -41.42
C LEU A 72 -23.62 17.32 -40.81
N GLU A 73 -24.69 18.06 -41.13
CA GLU A 73 -26.06 17.82 -40.64
C GLU A 73 -26.19 17.87 -39.11
N ILE A 74 -25.31 18.62 -38.43
CA ILE A 74 -25.34 18.77 -36.97
C ILE A 74 -26.42 19.80 -36.60
N VAL A 75 -27.46 19.35 -35.89
CA VAL A 75 -28.62 20.18 -35.52
C VAL A 75 -28.63 20.53 -34.04
N ASP A 76 -29.53 21.46 -33.68
CA ASP A 76 -29.74 21.91 -32.30
C ASP A 76 -30.18 20.74 -31.38
N GLY A 77 -29.55 20.63 -30.22
CA GLY A 77 -29.79 19.61 -29.21
C GLY A 77 -29.08 18.28 -29.45
N GLU A 78 -28.18 18.18 -30.43
CA GLU A 78 -27.46 16.93 -30.69
C GLU A 78 -26.28 16.68 -29.75
N MET A 79 -25.94 15.41 -29.61
CA MET A 79 -24.84 14.94 -28.77
C MET A 79 -23.64 14.53 -29.63
N LEU A 80 -22.47 15.09 -29.34
CA LEU A 80 -21.19 14.71 -29.95
C LEU A 80 -20.32 13.99 -28.93
N ALA A 81 -19.59 12.96 -29.35
CA ALA A 81 -18.62 12.28 -28.49
C ALA A 81 -17.20 12.77 -28.80
N VAL A 82 -16.47 13.24 -27.80
CA VAL A 82 -15.07 13.68 -27.94
C VAL A 82 -14.18 12.67 -27.25
N HIS A 83 -13.34 11.98 -28.00
CA HIS A 83 -12.33 11.09 -27.44
C HIS A 83 -10.99 11.80 -27.37
N VAL A 84 -10.36 11.82 -26.19
CA VAL A 84 -9.03 12.42 -26.01
C VAL A 84 -7.95 11.36 -26.27
N ARG A 85 -7.05 11.61 -27.21
CA ARG A 85 -5.92 10.74 -27.56
C ARG A 85 -4.65 11.56 -27.70
N ASP A 86 -3.60 11.21 -26.98
CA ASP A 86 -2.32 11.92 -27.05
C ASP A 86 -1.64 11.71 -28.43
N PRO A 87 -1.24 12.78 -29.16
CA PRO A 87 -0.46 12.65 -30.39
C PRO A 87 0.97 12.12 -30.16
N ARG A 88 1.47 12.11 -28.91
CA ARG A 88 2.67 11.32 -28.56
C ARG A 88 2.23 9.88 -28.34
N GLY A 89 2.43 9.07 -29.37
CA GLY A 89 1.96 7.69 -29.44
C GLY A 89 2.12 6.90 -28.14
N ASN A 90 1.01 6.75 -27.44
CA ASN A 90 0.64 5.46 -26.88
C ASN A 90 -0.77 5.13 -27.37
N THR A 91 -0.89 4.90 -28.68
CA THR A 91 -2.14 4.40 -29.27
C THR A 91 -2.27 2.93 -28.93
N GLY A 92 -2.91 2.67 -27.79
CA GLY A 92 -3.56 1.42 -27.44
C GLY A 92 -4.80 1.18 -28.33
N VAL A 93 -4.60 1.09 -29.63
CA VAL A 93 -5.46 0.35 -30.55
C VAL A 93 -4.51 -0.39 -31.48
N PRO A 94 -4.55 -1.73 -31.55
CA PRO A 94 -3.66 -2.48 -32.43
C PRO A 94 -3.93 -1.99 -33.84
N SER A 95 -2.89 -1.42 -34.46
CA SER A 95 -2.87 -1.28 -35.89
C SER A 95 -3.18 -2.65 -36.47
N GLN A 96 -4.00 -2.70 -37.53
CA GLN A 96 -3.99 -3.82 -38.46
C GLN A 96 -2.60 -3.87 -39.13
N SER A 97 -1.58 -4.20 -38.37
CA SER A 97 -0.39 -4.85 -38.88
C SER A 97 -0.88 -6.18 -39.39
N GLN A 98 -0.76 -6.32 -40.71
CA GLN A 98 -0.50 -7.57 -41.41
C GLN A 98 -0.16 -8.68 -40.43
N ARG A 99 -0.99 -9.72 -40.44
CA ARG A 99 -0.62 -11.05 -39.92
C ARG A 99 0.89 -11.19 -40.10
N PRO A 100 1.68 -11.43 -39.03
CA PRO A 100 2.92 -12.11 -39.25
C PRO A 100 2.47 -13.46 -39.81
N GLN A 101 2.55 -13.61 -41.14
CA GLN A 101 3.01 -14.88 -41.64
C GLN A 101 4.23 -15.23 -40.78
N PRO A 102 4.36 -16.47 -40.30
CA PRO A 102 5.58 -16.92 -39.68
C PRO A 102 6.66 -16.84 -40.76
N GLN A 103 7.25 -15.66 -40.89
CA GLN A 103 8.49 -15.46 -41.61
C GLN A 103 9.47 -16.17 -40.70
N GLN A 104 9.78 -17.40 -41.11
CA GLN A 104 10.86 -18.22 -40.61
C GLN A 104 12.08 -17.32 -40.47
N ARG A 105 12.27 -16.74 -39.28
CA ARG A 105 13.59 -16.35 -38.84
C ARG A 105 14.34 -17.68 -38.77
N PRO A 106 15.45 -17.85 -39.50
CA PRO A 106 16.31 -19.00 -39.27
C PRO A 106 16.58 -18.99 -37.77
N ALA A 107 16.33 -20.13 -37.12
CA ALA A 107 16.56 -20.33 -35.71
C ALA A 107 17.93 -19.77 -35.32
N GLN A 108 17.96 -18.56 -34.75
CA GLN A 108 19.05 -18.18 -33.89
C GLN A 108 18.82 -18.95 -32.61
N GLN A 109 19.59 -20.03 -32.51
CA GLN A 109 19.75 -20.89 -31.35
C GLN A 109 19.67 -20.08 -30.07
N GLY A 110 18.92 -20.61 -29.10
CA GLY A 110 18.63 -19.97 -27.82
C GLY A 110 19.86 -19.35 -27.19
N ALA A 111 19.95 -18.03 -27.23
CA ALA A 111 20.79 -17.29 -26.33
C ALA A 111 20.03 -17.27 -24.99
N ARG A 112 20.42 -18.19 -24.09
CA ARG A 112 20.16 -18.03 -22.66
C ARG A 112 20.49 -16.56 -22.30
N PRO A 113 19.64 -15.80 -21.60
CA PRO A 113 20.13 -14.65 -20.87
C PRO A 113 21.11 -15.23 -19.85
N GLN A 114 22.37 -15.31 -20.24
CA GLN A 114 23.38 -16.09 -19.55
C GLN A 114 23.88 -15.25 -18.38
N GLN A 115 23.04 -15.11 -17.36
CA GLN A 115 23.53 -14.65 -16.07
C GLN A 115 24.48 -15.73 -15.55
N ASP A 116 25.75 -15.35 -15.35
CA ASP A 116 26.76 -16.29 -14.86
C ASP A 116 26.36 -16.76 -13.46
N PRO A 117 26.15 -18.08 -13.23
CA PRO A 117 25.77 -18.61 -11.92
C PRO A 117 26.78 -18.21 -10.84
N GLU A 118 28.05 -18.04 -11.18
CA GLU A 118 29.07 -17.59 -10.22
C GLU A 118 28.89 -16.12 -9.81
N LEU A 119 28.48 -15.23 -10.73
CA LEU A 119 28.20 -13.84 -10.40
C LEU A 119 27.02 -13.74 -9.42
N ILE A 120 25.95 -14.49 -9.67
CA ILE A 120 24.78 -14.54 -8.78
C ILE A 120 25.16 -15.09 -7.40
N ARG A 121 25.93 -16.18 -7.36
CA ARG A 121 26.41 -16.79 -6.11
C ARG A 121 27.24 -15.81 -5.29
N LEU A 122 28.19 -15.11 -5.92
CA LEU A 122 29.03 -14.11 -5.27
C LEU A 122 28.22 -12.90 -4.78
N GLN A 123 27.20 -12.47 -5.54
CA GLN A 123 26.29 -11.40 -5.12
C GLN A 123 25.49 -11.79 -3.87
N ILE A 124 25.01 -13.04 -3.79
CA ILE A 124 24.30 -13.54 -2.60
C ILE A 124 25.26 -13.68 -1.41
N LEU A 125 26.47 -14.19 -1.62
CA LEU A 125 27.48 -14.30 -0.55
C LEU A 125 27.93 -12.94 -0.01
N GLY A 126 28.00 -11.93 -0.87
CA GLY A 126 28.38 -10.57 -0.50
C GLY A 126 27.30 -9.76 0.22
N ASN A 127 26.06 -10.25 0.29
CA ASN A 127 24.93 -9.54 0.88
C ASN A 127 24.20 -10.41 1.94
N PRO A 128 24.33 -10.11 3.24
CA PRO A 128 23.68 -10.87 4.31
C PRO A 128 22.14 -10.93 4.21
N ALA A 129 21.49 -9.86 3.73
CA ALA A 129 20.04 -9.82 3.58
C ALA A 129 19.59 -10.76 2.45
N MET A 130 20.29 -10.76 1.31
CA MET A 130 20.04 -11.68 0.20
C MET A 130 20.26 -13.14 0.62
N ARG A 131 21.27 -13.40 1.46
CA ARG A 131 21.53 -14.74 1.99
C ARG A 131 20.39 -15.23 2.87
N ALA A 132 19.90 -14.39 3.80
CA ALA A 132 18.74 -14.72 4.63
C ALA A 132 17.48 -14.98 3.78
N GLN A 133 17.28 -14.19 2.72
CA GLN A 133 16.18 -14.34 1.79
C GLN A 133 16.26 -15.64 0.97
N VAL A 134 17.44 -15.99 0.43
CA VAL A 134 17.61 -17.27 -0.29
C VAL A 134 17.43 -18.45 0.66
N GLN A 135 17.83 -18.31 1.93
CA GLN A 135 17.68 -19.34 2.94
C GLN A 135 16.21 -19.60 3.31
N SER A 136 15.37 -18.56 3.38
CA SER A 136 13.93 -18.73 3.62
C SER A 136 13.18 -19.20 2.37
N GLN A 137 13.55 -18.72 1.17
CA GLN A 137 12.80 -19.02 -0.06
C GLN A 137 13.20 -20.32 -0.75
N ASN A 138 14.50 -20.62 -0.80
CA ASN A 138 15.02 -21.80 -1.48
C ASN A 138 16.15 -22.46 -0.65
N PRO A 139 15.79 -23.28 0.33
CA PRO A 139 16.74 -23.94 1.22
C PRO A 139 17.76 -24.81 0.48
N GLU A 140 17.36 -25.40 -0.65
CA GLU A 140 18.22 -26.25 -1.48
C GLU A 140 19.32 -25.40 -2.16
N LEU A 141 18.95 -24.25 -2.73
CA LEU A 141 19.90 -23.30 -3.31
C LEU A 141 20.79 -22.66 -2.23
N ALA A 142 20.23 -22.35 -1.05
CA ALA A 142 20.98 -21.81 0.09
C ALA A 142 22.06 -22.78 0.58
N SER A 143 21.74 -24.07 0.67
CA SER A 143 22.67 -25.13 1.08
C SER A 143 23.84 -25.31 0.11
N ALA A 144 23.67 -24.89 -1.14
CA ALA A 144 24.67 -24.99 -2.19
C ALA A 144 25.53 -23.72 -2.36
N LEU A 145 25.29 -22.63 -1.59
CA LEU A 145 26.03 -21.36 -1.75
C LEU A 145 27.55 -21.50 -1.60
N GLU A 146 28.01 -22.48 -0.82
CA GLU A 146 29.41 -22.79 -0.55
C GLU A 146 30.05 -23.73 -1.59
N ASP A 147 29.23 -24.34 -2.46
CA ASP A 147 29.66 -25.24 -3.53
C ASP A 147 29.31 -24.63 -4.91
N PRO A 148 30.28 -24.00 -5.60
CA PRO A 148 30.11 -23.41 -6.93
C PRO A 148 29.45 -24.33 -7.96
N ALA A 149 29.87 -25.60 -8.00
CA ALA A 149 29.42 -26.54 -9.01
C ALA A 149 27.96 -26.95 -8.75
N ARG A 150 27.62 -27.20 -7.49
CA ARG A 150 26.26 -27.57 -7.08
C ARG A 150 25.30 -26.39 -7.18
N PHE A 151 25.73 -25.18 -6.83
CA PHE A 151 24.93 -23.96 -7.00
C PHE A 151 24.56 -23.74 -8.47
N ALA A 152 25.55 -23.83 -9.36
CA ALA A 152 25.33 -23.66 -10.79
C ALA A 152 24.38 -24.73 -11.36
N GLN A 153 24.44 -25.97 -10.89
CA GLN A 153 23.51 -27.02 -11.30
C GLN A 153 22.07 -26.71 -10.89
N ILE A 154 21.83 -26.40 -9.62
CA ILE A 154 20.48 -26.11 -9.10
C ILE A 154 19.89 -24.89 -9.81
N LEU A 155 20.70 -23.84 -10.00
CA LEU A 155 20.25 -22.64 -10.67
C LEU A 155 19.89 -22.90 -12.14
N ASN A 156 20.74 -23.61 -12.89
CA ASN A 156 20.47 -23.97 -14.28
C ASN A 156 19.23 -24.87 -14.42
N ASP A 157 19.05 -25.84 -13.52
CA ASP A 157 17.88 -26.71 -13.51
C ASP A 157 16.58 -25.94 -13.22
N SER A 158 16.63 -24.95 -12.32
CA SER A 158 15.49 -24.06 -12.05
C SER A 158 15.12 -23.21 -13.28
N TYR A 159 16.12 -22.61 -13.96
CA TYR A 159 15.90 -21.88 -15.21
C TYR A 159 15.34 -22.77 -16.32
N ASP A 160 15.92 -23.96 -16.53
CA ASP A 160 15.48 -24.87 -17.58
C ASP A 160 14.05 -25.42 -17.30
N ARG A 161 13.63 -25.49 -16.03
CA ARG A 161 12.26 -25.83 -15.64
C ARG A 161 11.30 -24.68 -15.93
N GLU A 162 11.62 -23.47 -15.49
CA GLU A 162 10.79 -22.28 -15.71
C GLU A 162 10.61 -21.99 -17.21
N GLN A 163 11.66 -22.14 -18.00
CA GLN A 163 11.60 -21.98 -19.46
C GLN A 163 10.69 -23.02 -20.12
N ARG A 164 10.71 -24.27 -19.65
CA ARG A 164 9.81 -25.32 -20.15
C ARG A 164 8.35 -24.98 -19.86
N GLU A 165 8.03 -24.59 -18.64
CA GLU A 165 6.68 -24.20 -18.24
C GLU A 165 6.18 -22.98 -19.03
N ARG A 166 7.02 -21.96 -19.21
CA ARG A 166 6.70 -20.79 -20.06
C ARG A 166 6.41 -21.20 -21.50
N MET A 167 7.22 -22.09 -22.07
CA MET A 167 7.05 -22.56 -23.44
C MET A 167 5.78 -23.41 -23.61
N GLU A 168 5.46 -24.26 -22.64
CA GLU A 168 4.23 -25.06 -22.65
C GLU A 168 3.00 -24.16 -22.58
N ARG A 169 3.02 -23.16 -21.69
CA ARG A 169 1.95 -22.16 -21.57
C ARG A 169 1.76 -21.37 -22.86
N GLN A 170 2.86 -20.93 -23.49
CA GLN A 170 2.82 -20.23 -24.77
C GLN A 170 2.19 -21.09 -25.88
N ARG A 171 2.56 -22.37 -25.95
CA ARG A 171 1.97 -23.32 -26.92
C ARG A 171 0.48 -23.56 -26.66
N GLU A 172 0.07 -23.55 -25.40
CA GLU A 172 -1.35 -23.67 -25.05
C GLU A 172 -2.15 -22.44 -25.48
N ILE A 173 -1.62 -21.24 -25.25
CA ILE A 173 -2.22 -19.98 -25.75
C ILE A 173 -2.31 -20.00 -27.29
N GLU A 174 -1.27 -20.45 -27.98
CA GLU A 174 -1.29 -20.58 -29.45
C GLU A 174 -2.37 -21.55 -29.92
N ARG A 175 -2.51 -22.73 -29.28
CA ARG A 175 -3.59 -23.68 -29.59
C ARG A 175 -4.97 -23.10 -29.32
N LEU A 176 -5.14 -22.30 -28.27
CA LEU A 176 -6.41 -21.64 -27.97
C LEU A 176 -6.72 -20.52 -28.98
N ASN A 177 -5.70 -19.92 -29.60
CA ASN A 177 -5.85 -18.91 -30.66
C ASN A 177 -6.11 -19.48 -32.06
N ASP A 178 -5.94 -20.79 -32.27
CA ASP A 178 -6.14 -21.43 -33.58
C ASP A 178 -7.58 -21.28 -34.11
N ASP A 179 -8.57 -21.07 -33.22
CA ASP A 179 -9.94 -20.70 -33.57
C ASP A 179 -10.38 -19.41 -32.84
N PRO A 180 -10.20 -18.23 -33.46
CA PRO A 180 -10.58 -16.94 -32.89
C PRO A 180 -12.09 -16.77 -32.62
N PHE A 181 -12.95 -17.66 -33.13
CA PHE A 181 -14.40 -17.62 -32.91
C PHE A 181 -14.86 -18.59 -31.82
N ASN A 182 -13.94 -19.34 -31.22
CA ASN A 182 -14.24 -20.23 -30.11
C ASN A 182 -14.34 -19.43 -28.80
N ILE A 183 -15.58 -19.18 -28.37
CA ILE A 183 -15.91 -18.43 -27.15
C ILE A 183 -15.24 -19.02 -25.90
N ASP A 184 -15.13 -20.36 -25.81
CA ASP A 184 -14.51 -21.00 -24.66
C ASP A 184 -12.98 -20.86 -24.67
N ALA A 185 -12.35 -20.84 -25.84
CA ALA A 185 -10.91 -20.58 -25.96
C ALA A 185 -10.57 -19.12 -25.65
N GLN A 186 -11.38 -18.18 -26.16
CA GLN A 186 -11.27 -16.75 -25.84
C GLN A 186 -11.44 -16.49 -24.35
N ARG A 187 -12.41 -17.14 -23.68
CA ARG A 187 -12.63 -17.02 -22.24
C ARG A 187 -11.41 -17.52 -21.44
N ARG A 188 -10.79 -18.64 -21.86
CA ARG A 188 -9.57 -19.17 -21.22
C ARG A 188 -8.39 -18.22 -21.39
N ILE A 189 -8.22 -17.63 -22.57
CA ILE A 189 -7.17 -16.64 -22.83
C ILE A 189 -7.37 -15.39 -21.96
N GLU A 190 -8.61 -14.89 -21.90
CA GLU A 190 -8.97 -13.76 -21.04
C GLU A 190 -8.66 -14.05 -19.56
N GLU A 191 -9.02 -15.24 -19.08
CA GLU A 191 -8.77 -15.64 -17.70
C GLU A 191 -7.28 -15.78 -17.38
N MET A 192 -6.47 -16.33 -18.30
CA MET A 192 -5.00 -16.37 -18.16
C MET A 192 -4.40 -14.97 -18.08
N ILE A 193 -4.79 -14.05 -18.98
CA ILE A 193 -4.31 -12.66 -18.97
C ILE A 193 -4.73 -11.96 -17.67
N ARG A 194 -5.96 -12.20 -17.20
CA ARG A 194 -6.44 -11.66 -15.93
C ARG A 194 -5.58 -12.15 -14.76
N GLN A 195 -5.28 -13.44 -14.71
CA GLN A 195 -4.44 -14.02 -13.65
C GLN A 195 -3.02 -13.45 -13.68
N GLU A 196 -2.40 -13.31 -14.85
CA GLU A 196 -1.08 -12.70 -14.99
C GLU A 196 -1.07 -11.25 -14.49
N ARG A 197 -2.04 -10.43 -14.91
CA ARG A 197 -2.18 -9.03 -14.44
C ARG A 197 -2.37 -8.94 -12.93
N VAL A 198 -3.16 -9.83 -12.35
CA VAL A 198 -3.36 -9.88 -10.90
C VAL A 198 -2.06 -10.24 -10.18
N MET A 199 -1.29 -11.20 -10.71
CA MET A 199 -0.01 -11.62 -10.12
C MET A 199 1.06 -10.53 -10.24
N GLU A 200 1.16 -9.86 -11.39
CA GLU A 200 2.05 -8.71 -11.58
C GLU A 200 1.72 -7.57 -10.61
N ASN A 201 0.43 -7.24 -10.44
CA ASN A 201 0.00 -6.23 -9.49
C ASN A 201 0.34 -6.62 -8.04
N LEU A 202 0.11 -7.88 -7.67
CA LEU A 202 0.48 -8.39 -6.36
C LEU A 202 1.99 -8.28 -6.12
N GLN A 203 2.81 -8.72 -7.09
CA GLN A 203 4.26 -8.64 -6.99
C GLN A 203 4.75 -7.20 -6.89
N SER A 204 4.20 -6.29 -7.70
CA SER A 204 4.51 -4.86 -7.65
C SER A 204 4.15 -4.26 -6.29
N ALA A 205 2.99 -4.62 -5.73
CA ALA A 205 2.59 -4.19 -4.40
C ALA A 205 3.54 -4.73 -3.31
N MET A 206 3.99 -5.98 -3.39
CA MET A 206 4.93 -6.55 -2.43
C MET A 206 6.31 -5.86 -2.49
N GLU A 207 6.76 -5.48 -3.68
CA GLU A 207 8.04 -4.81 -3.88
C GLU A 207 8.02 -3.33 -3.46
N HIS A 208 6.96 -2.59 -3.81
CA HIS A 208 6.91 -1.14 -3.64
C HIS A 208 6.13 -0.71 -2.39
N ASN A 209 5.17 -1.52 -1.91
CA ASN A 209 4.27 -1.19 -0.81
C ASN A 209 4.10 -2.38 0.17
N PRO A 210 5.19 -2.86 0.82
CA PRO A 210 5.12 -4.02 1.70
C PRO A 210 4.16 -3.82 2.90
N GLU A 211 3.92 -2.57 3.30
CA GLU A 211 3.02 -2.22 4.41
C GLU A 211 1.56 -2.64 4.18
N VAL A 212 1.12 -2.74 2.91
CA VAL A 212 -0.25 -3.17 2.55
C VAL A 212 -0.53 -4.60 3.03
N PHE A 213 0.52 -5.38 3.24
CA PHE A 213 0.45 -6.77 3.67
C PHE A 213 0.72 -6.95 5.18
N GLY A 214 0.97 -5.86 5.90
CA GLY A 214 1.17 -5.85 7.34
C GLY A 214 -0.14 -6.12 8.09
N ARG A 215 -0.04 -6.76 9.27
CA ARG A 215 -1.18 -6.87 10.18
C ARG A 215 -1.50 -5.50 10.76
N VAL A 216 -2.71 -5.01 10.50
CA VAL A 216 -3.24 -3.82 11.15
C VAL A 216 -4.04 -4.26 12.37
N HIS A 217 -3.55 -3.95 13.56
CA HIS A 217 -4.26 -4.24 14.79
C HIS A 217 -5.32 -3.18 15.06
N LEU A 218 -6.40 -3.59 15.74
CA LEU A 218 -7.50 -2.70 16.10
C LEU A 218 -7.09 -1.74 17.22
N LEU A 219 -7.82 -0.62 17.33
CA LEU A 219 -7.51 0.45 18.28
C LEU A 219 -8.14 0.15 19.65
N TYR A 220 -7.31 -0.08 20.66
CA TYR A 220 -7.76 -0.25 22.05
C TYR A 220 -7.24 0.85 22.96
N VAL A 221 -8.02 1.19 23.99
CA VAL A 221 -7.60 2.07 25.08
C VAL A 221 -7.94 1.45 26.43
N ASN A 222 -7.12 1.75 27.44
CA ASN A 222 -7.40 1.36 28.83
C ASN A 222 -8.51 2.24 29.40
N VAL A 223 -9.52 1.58 29.95
CA VAL A 223 -10.73 2.21 30.47
C VAL A 223 -11.09 1.60 31.81
N GLU A 224 -11.72 2.38 32.69
CA GLU A 224 -12.18 1.91 34.00
C GLU A 224 -13.65 2.28 34.22
N VAL A 225 -14.50 1.30 34.56
CA VAL A 225 -15.92 1.51 34.88
C VAL A 225 -16.17 1.01 36.30
N ASN A 226 -16.57 1.92 37.19
CA ASN A 226 -16.82 1.63 38.60
C ASN A 226 -15.70 0.80 39.27
N GLY A 227 -14.44 1.21 39.07
CA GLY A 227 -13.26 0.54 39.65
C GLY A 227 -12.74 -0.68 38.87
N HIS A 228 -13.47 -1.17 37.87
CA HIS A 228 -13.07 -2.32 37.06
C HIS A 228 -12.41 -1.85 35.78
N LYS A 229 -11.22 -2.36 35.48
CA LYS A 229 -10.44 -2.00 34.28
C LYS A 229 -10.79 -2.93 33.13
N VAL A 230 -10.88 -2.36 31.93
CA VAL A 230 -11.14 -3.07 30.67
C VAL A 230 -10.40 -2.40 29.53
N LYS A 231 -10.09 -3.20 28.51
CA LYS A 231 -9.55 -2.71 27.24
C LYS A 231 -10.75 -2.45 26.33
N ALA A 232 -11.02 -1.18 26.04
CA ALA A 232 -12.14 -0.79 25.22
C ALA A 232 -11.72 -0.69 23.75
N LEU A 233 -12.45 -1.34 22.85
CA LEU A 233 -12.29 -1.19 21.41
C LEU A 233 -12.83 0.18 20.98
N VAL A 234 -12.03 0.97 20.27
CA VAL A 234 -12.42 2.26 19.69
C VAL A 234 -12.91 2.05 18.26
N ASP A 235 -14.21 2.23 18.03
CA ASP A 235 -14.83 1.91 16.74
C ASP A 235 -15.77 3.04 16.29
N SER A 236 -15.30 3.82 15.32
CA SER A 236 -16.09 4.89 14.70
C SER A 236 -17.17 4.37 13.73
N GLY A 237 -17.09 3.10 13.32
CA GLY A 237 -18.09 2.43 12.48
C GLY A 237 -19.32 1.96 13.27
N ALA A 238 -19.20 1.81 14.59
CA ALA A 238 -20.33 1.47 15.45
C ALA A 238 -21.15 2.72 15.82
N GLN A 239 -22.45 2.70 15.53
CA GLN A 239 -23.34 3.82 15.88
C GLN A 239 -23.51 4.01 17.40
N ALA A 240 -23.43 2.92 18.17
CA ALA A 240 -23.67 2.94 19.61
C ALA A 240 -22.51 2.31 20.38
N THR A 241 -22.23 2.85 21.56
CA THR A 241 -21.31 2.26 22.53
C THR A 241 -21.95 1.01 23.15
N ILE A 242 -21.21 -0.10 23.12
CA ILE A 242 -21.72 -1.43 23.48
C ILE A 242 -20.93 -2.00 24.65
N MET A 243 -21.65 -2.63 25.58
CA MET A 243 -21.06 -3.32 26.73
C MET A 243 -21.57 -4.76 26.81
N SER A 244 -20.71 -5.70 27.19
CA SER A 244 -21.12 -7.08 27.41
C SER A 244 -21.92 -7.22 28.72
N PRO A 245 -22.89 -8.15 28.81
CA PRO A 245 -23.62 -8.40 30.05
C PRO A 245 -22.70 -8.82 31.20
N LYS A 246 -21.70 -9.66 30.90
CA LYS A 246 -20.70 -10.13 31.89
C LYS A 246 -19.93 -8.97 32.50
N TYR A 247 -19.51 -8.00 31.68
CA TYR A 247 -18.78 -6.84 32.16
C TYR A 247 -19.70 -5.88 32.97
N ALA A 248 -20.96 -5.70 32.56
CA ALA A 248 -21.95 -4.94 33.32
C ALA A 248 -22.25 -5.56 34.70
N GLU A 249 -22.19 -6.89 34.82
CA GLU A 249 -22.29 -7.63 36.10
C GLU A 249 -21.05 -7.40 36.96
N ALA A 250 -19.86 -7.57 36.40
CA ALA A 250 -18.58 -7.33 37.11
C ALA A 250 -18.50 -5.90 37.66
N CYS A 251 -18.87 -4.90 36.86
CA CYS A 251 -18.92 -3.51 37.28
C CYS A 251 -20.03 -3.19 38.31
N GLY A 252 -20.93 -4.12 38.62
CA GLY A 252 -22.04 -3.89 39.55
C GLY A 252 -23.11 -2.90 39.04
N ILE A 253 -23.16 -2.65 37.72
CA ILE A 253 -24.10 -1.72 37.08
C ILE A 253 -25.27 -2.43 36.39
N SER A 254 -25.38 -3.75 36.52
CA SER A 254 -26.49 -4.54 35.96
C SER A 254 -27.88 -4.05 36.41
N ARG A 255 -28.00 -3.52 37.63
CA ARG A 255 -29.23 -2.91 38.14
C ARG A 255 -29.68 -1.63 37.40
N LEU A 256 -28.79 -1.03 36.61
CA LEU A 256 -29.06 0.18 35.83
C LEU A 256 -29.55 -0.14 34.40
N ILE A 257 -29.62 -1.42 34.04
CA ILE A 257 -30.05 -1.86 32.71
C ILE A 257 -31.56 -1.68 32.58
N ASP A 258 -31.97 -0.75 31.72
CA ASP A 258 -33.36 -0.55 31.34
C ASP A 258 -33.76 -1.55 30.25
N THR A 259 -34.50 -2.58 30.63
CA THR A 259 -34.96 -3.66 29.75
C THR A 259 -36.04 -3.22 28.77
N ARG A 260 -36.63 -2.03 28.92
CA ARG A 260 -37.58 -1.48 27.92
C ARG A 260 -36.91 -1.20 26.59
N PHE A 261 -35.58 -1.05 26.59
CA PHE A 261 -34.75 -0.89 25.40
C PHE A 261 -34.15 -2.22 24.92
N ALA A 262 -34.63 -3.35 25.42
CA ALA A 262 -34.27 -4.66 24.91
C ALA A 262 -34.77 -4.85 23.47
N GLY A 263 -34.08 -5.68 22.69
CA GLY A 263 -34.40 -5.89 21.29
C GLY A 263 -33.39 -6.78 20.59
N VAL A 264 -33.40 -6.74 19.25
CA VAL A 264 -32.43 -7.47 18.42
C VAL A 264 -31.70 -6.45 17.57
N ALA A 265 -30.38 -6.32 17.76
CA ALA A 265 -29.53 -5.53 16.89
C ALA A 265 -29.41 -6.26 15.55
N ARG A 266 -29.77 -5.57 14.46
CA ARG A 266 -29.55 -6.04 13.09
C ARG A 266 -28.44 -5.20 12.47
N GLY A 267 -27.35 -5.86 12.09
CA GLY A 267 -26.20 -5.28 11.39
C GLY A 267 -25.40 -6.39 10.73
N VAL A 268 -24.12 -6.52 11.05
CA VAL A 268 -23.21 -7.62 10.64
C VAL A 268 -23.48 -8.97 11.36
N GLY A 269 -24.63 -9.10 12.00
CA GLY A 269 -25.10 -10.29 12.70
C GLY A 269 -26.43 -10.01 13.41
N THR A 270 -27.05 -11.05 13.97
CA THR A 270 -28.19 -10.91 14.89
C THR A 270 -27.69 -11.06 16.32
N ALA A 271 -27.69 -9.96 17.07
CA ALA A 271 -27.29 -9.96 18.47
C ALA A 271 -28.43 -9.49 19.37
N LYS A 272 -28.62 -10.16 20.50
CA LYS A 272 -29.72 -9.87 21.44
C LYS A 272 -29.31 -8.74 22.36
N ILE A 273 -30.03 -7.62 22.29
CA ILE A 273 -29.88 -6.48 23.20
C ILE A 273 -30.65 -6.81 24.47
N VAL A 274 -29.94 -6.86 25.61
CA VAL A 274 -30.51 -7.09 26.94
C VAL A 274 -31.22 -5.84 27.44
N GLY A 275 -30.66 -4.66 27.15
CA GLY A 275 -31.24 -3.37 27.53
C GLY A 275 -30.24 -2.25 27.37
N ARG A 276 -30.52 -1.09 27.98
CA ARG A 276 -29.65 0.10 27.92
C ARG A 276 -29.36 0.66 29.29
N VAL A 277 -28.10 1.00 29.55
CA VAL A 277 -27.70 1.86 30.68
C VAL A 277 -27.65 3.29 30.18
N HIS A 278 -28.50 4.15 30.73
CA HIS A 278 -28.64 5.54 30.24
C HIS A 278 -27.46 6.43 30.61
N ALA A 279 -26.89 6.23 31.79
CA ALA A 279 -25.73 6.97 32.28
C ALA A 279 -24.97 6.14 33.32
N ALA A 280 -23.69 5.93 33.08
CA ALA A 280 -22.73 5.46 34.08
C ALA A 280 -21.36 6.14 33.83
N GLN A 281 -20.64 6.42 34.91
CA GLN A 281 -19.34 7.08 34.83
C GLN A 281 -18.29 6.10 34.33
N ILE A 282 -17.55 6.53 33.31
CA ILE A 282 -16.39 5.84 32.76
C ILE A 282 -15.16 6.71 32.98
N LYS A 283 -14.05 6.08 33.35
CA LYS A 283 -12.76 6.74 33.49
C LYS A 283 -11.88 6.36 32.31
N ILE A 284 -11.42 7.36 31.57
CA ILE A 284 -10.51 7.20 30.43
C ILE A 284 -9.35 8.18 30.65
N GLY A 285 -8.13 7.65 30.81
CA GLY A 285 -7.01 8.45 31.31
C GLY A 285 -7.35 9.04 32.69
N ASN A 286 -7.32 10.37 32.79
CA ASN A 286 -7.70 11.12 33.99
C ASN A 286 -9.14 11.66 33.98
N LEU A 287 -9.89 11.45 32.89
CA LEU A 287 -11.22 12.01 32.71
C LEU A 287 -12.30 11.08 33.25
N PHE A 288 -13.33 11.65 33.87
CA PHE A 288 -14.56 10.94 34.29
C PHE A 288 -15.74 11.39 33.43
N LEU A 289 -16.15 10.51 32.52
CA LEU A 289 -17.11 10.81 31.47
C LEU A 289 -18.43 10.06 31.73
N PRO A 290 -19.60 10.73 31.75
CA PRO A 290 -20.88 10.05 31.92
C PRO A 290 -21.39 9.43 30.60
N CYS A 291 -21.18 8.14 30.37
CA CYS A 291 -21.53 7.45 29.12
C CYS A 291 -22.82 6.63 29.19
N SER A 292 -23.46 6.44 28.03
CA SER A 292 -24.59 5.50 27.87
C SER A 292 -24.12 4.22 27.18
N PHE A 293 -24.64 3.07 27.58
CA PHE A 293 -24.21 1.76 27.06
C PHE A 293 -25.40 0.95 26.58
N THR A 294 -25.30 0.38 25.38
CA THR A 294 -26.20 -0.67 24.93
C THR A 294 -25.63 -2.01 25.38
N VAL A 295 -26.38 -2.74 26.20
CA VAL A 295 -25.93 -4.03 26.74
C VAL A 295 -26.39 -5.14 25.81
N MET A 296 -25.46 -5.89 25.24
CA MET A 296 -25.75 -6.83 24.14
C MET A 296 -24.98 -8.14 24.27
N GLU A 297 -25.67 -9.26 24.10
CA GLU A 297 -25.09 -10.61 24.09
C GLU A 297 -24.36 -10.90 22.76
N GLY A 298 -23.32 -11.73 22.81
CA GLY A 298 -22.68 -12.27 21.60
C GLY A 298 -21.64 -11.36 20.94
N LYS A 299 -21.27 -10.25 21.56
CA LYS A 299 -20.10 -9.47 21.13
C LYS A 299 -18.83 -10.06 21.79
N THR A 300 -17.77 -10.19 21.01
CA THR A 300 -16.45 -10.68 21.46
C THR A 300 -15.80 -9.72 22.44
N VAL A 301 -15.95 -8.41 22.23
CA VAL A 301 -15.39 -7.37 23.11
C VAL A 301 -16.27 -7.09 24.34
N GLU A 302 -15.62 -6.89 25.49
CA GLU A 302 -16.29 -6.51 26.73
C GLU A 302 -16.87 -5.09 26.69
N LEU A 303 -16.14 -4.16 26.07
CA LEU A 303 -16.55 -2.77 25.89
C LEU A 303 -16.09 -2.26 24.52
N LEU A 304 -17.03 -1.68 23.79
CA LEU A 304 -16.78 -0.94 22.56
C LEU A 304 -17.22 0.51 22.73
N LEU A 305 -16.30 1.44 22.48
CA LEU A 305 -16.55 2.87 22.41
C LEU A 305 -16.97 3.24 20.99
N GLY A 306 -18.27 3.51 20.83
CA GLY A 306 -18.89 3.81 19.55
C GLY A 306 -18.89 5.30 19.20
N LEU A 307 -19.34 5.59 17.99
CA LEU A 307 -19.41 6.93 17.43
C LEU A 307 -20.29 7.89 18.26
N ASP A 308 -21.31 7.38 18.96
CA ASP A 308 -22.17 8.16 19.84
C ASP A 308 -21.38 8.87 20.96
N MET A 309 -20.52 8.15 21.66
CA MET A 309 -19.70 8.71 22.74
C MET A 309 -18.49 9.45 22.18
N LEU A 310 -17.87 8.96 21.11
CA LEU A 310 -16.77 9.67 20.42
C LEU A 310 -17.22 11.07 19.97
N LYS A 311 -18.38 11.19 19.32
CA LYS A 311 -18.93 12.49 18.92
C LYS A 311 -19.32 13.36 20.11
N ARG A 312 -19.93 12.75 21.13
CA ARG A 312 -20.38 13.48 22.33
C ARG A 312 -19.23 14.20 23.04
N TYR A 313 -18.07 13.57 23.10
CA TYR A 313 -16.88 14.15 23.75
C TYR A 313 -15.88 14.77 22.77
N GLN A 314 -16.30 14.96 21.50
CA GLN A 314 -15.46 15.54 20.45
C GLN A 314 -14.09 14.86 20.36
N ALA A 315 -14.08 13.53 20.45
CA ALA A 315 -12.86 12.75 20.45
C ALA A 315 -12.15 12.84 19.09
N SER A 316 -10.82 12.90 19.10
CA SER A 316 -9.98 12.80 17.92
C SER A 316 -9.18 11.51 17.96
N ILE A 317 -9.33 10.68 16.92
CA ILE A 317 -8.52 9.46 16.74
C ILE A 317 -7.25 9.90 15.99
N ASP A 318 -6.19 10.18 16.71
CA ASP A 318 -4.91 10.61 16.15
C ASP A 318 -4.02 9.40 15.87
N LEU A 319 -4.09 8.89 14.64
CA LEU A 319 -3.29 7.76 14.18
C LEU A 319 -1.83 8.14 13.94
N ALA A 320 -1.51 9.42 13.75
CA ALA A 320 -0.13 9.87 13.56
C ALA A 320 0.64 9.84 14.89
N LYS A 321 -0.01 10.21 15.99
CA LYS A 321 0.55 10.09 17.34
C LYS A 321 0.27 8.74 18.01
N GLY A 322 -0.70 7.98 17.53
CA GLY A 322 -1.15 6.75 18.17
C GLY A 322 -1.97 6.98 19.45
N ASN A 323 -2.74 8.08 19.50
CA ASN A 323 -3.50 8.48 20.68
C ASN A 323 -4.99 8.72 20.37
N LEU A 324 -5.87 8.37 21.31
CA LEU A 324 -7.22 8.89 21.39
C LEU A 324 -7.20 10.18 22.21
N VAL A 325 -7.54 11.30 21.59
CA VAL A 325 -7.61 12.60 22.27
C VAL A 325 -9.04 12.89 22.67
N ILE A 326 -9.29 13.17 23.95
CA ILE A 326 -10.59 13.57 24.47
C ILE A 326 -10.39 14.79 25.38
N GLN A 327 -11.08 15.91 25.11
CA GLN A 327 -11.01 17.11 25.97
C GLN A 327 -9.57 17.53 26.37
N ASP A 328 -8.66 17.54 25.38
CA ASP A 328 -7.23 17.85 25.53
C ASP A 328 -6.37 16.81 26.28
N GLU A 329 -6.96 15.71 26.76
CA GLU A 329 -6.22 14.56 27.29
C GLU A 329 -5.82 13.62 26.15
N GLU A 330 -4.53 13.35 26.00
CA GLU A 330 -4.01 12.35 25.06
C GLU A 330 -3.95 10.96 25.74
N ILE A 331 -4.76 10.01 25.27
CA ILE A 331 -4.78 8.64 25.77
C ILE A 331 -4.12 7.72 24.74
N PRO A 332 -2.97 7.09 25.04
CA PRO A 332 -2.29 6.22 24.09
C PRO A 332 -3.10 4.97 23.77
N PHE A 333 -3.09 4.58 22.49
CA PHE A 333 -3.58 3.27 22.09
C PHE A 333 -2.68 2.16 22.63
N LEU A 334 -3.26 0.98 22.85
CA LEU A 334 -2.51 -0.20 23.27
C LEU A 334 -1.65 -0.72 22.11
N GLY A 335 -0.43 -1.16 22.43
CA GLY A 335 0.40 -1.90 21.48
C GLY A 335 -0.08 -3.34 21.29
N GLU A 336 0.42 -4.00 20.23
CA GLU A 336 0.03 -5.37 19.84
C GLU A 336 0.06 -6.38 21.00
N ALA A 337 1.12 -6.37 21.81
CA ALA A 337 1.27 -7.30 22.93
C ALA A 337 0.17 -7.17 24.01
N ASP A 338 -0.46 -5.99 24.09
CA ASP A 338 -1.46 -5.65 25.09
C ASP A 338 -2.89 -5.76 24.56
N ILE A 339 -3.13 -6.19 23.33
CA ILE A 339 -4.48 -6.40 22.79
C ILE A 339 -5.02 -7.78 23.22
N PRO A 340 -6.32 -7.93 23.56
CA PRO A 340 -6.89 -9.24 23.88
C PRO A 340 -6.73 -10.24 22.73
N LYS A 341 -5.91 -11.28 22.93
CA LYS A 341 -5.53 -12.26 21.88
C LYS A 341 -6.67 -13.19 21.45
N GLU A 342 -7.64 -13.45 22.33
CA GLU A 342 -8.83 -14.26 22.03
C GLU A 342 -9.67 -13.67 20.88
N GLU A 343 -9.45 -12.38 20.54
CA GLU A 343 -10.15 -11.64 19.49
C GLU A 343 -9.39 -11.67 18.14
N GLU A 344 -8.06 -11.83 18.15
CA GLU A 344 -7.25 -12.06 16.95
C GLU A 344 -7.40 -13.49 16.41
N GLU A 345 -7.61 -14.49 17.29
CA GLU A 345 -7.74 -15.90 16.93
C GLU A 345 -8.92 -16.19 15.98
N GLN A 346 -10.03 -15.44 16.09
CA GLN A 346 -11.15 -15.54 15.14
C GLN A 346 -10.88 -14.86 13.79
N VAL A 347 -9.90 -13.97 13.72
CA VAL A 347 -9.38 -13.38 12.47
C VAL A 347 -8.28 -14.28 11.87
N THR A 348 -7.60 -15.10 12.69
CA THR A 348 -6.51 -15.98 12.24
C THR A 348 -6.97 -17.29 11.61
N GLU A 349 -8.24 -17.70 11.76
CA GLU A 349 -8.84 -18.79 10.98
C GLU A 349 -9.35 -18.32 9.60
N GLU A 350 -8.63 -17.42 8.95
CA GLU A 350 -8.94 -17.10 7.55
C GLU A 350 -8.29 -18.12 6.60
N PRO A 351 -9.00 -18.56 5.54
CA PRO A 351 -8.38 -19.37 4.51
C PRO A 351 -7.26 -18.56 3.84
N THR A 352 -6.11 -19.20 3.63
CA THR A 352 -4.96 -18.57 2.99
C THR A 352 -4.84 -19.00 1.53
N LEU A 353 -4.27 -18.12 0.70
CA LEU A 353 -3.83 -18.44 -0.66
C LEU A 353 -2.31 -18.51 -0.70
N PRO A 354 -1.73 -19.41 -1.50
CA PRO A 354 -0.30 -19.38 -1.75
C PRO A 354 0.06 -18.08 -2.47
N GLY A 355 0.90 -17.27 -1.83
CA GLY A 355 1.53 -16.10 -2.41
C GLY A 355 2.83 -16.47 -3.14
N PRO A 356 3.40 -15.52 -3.91
CA PRO A 356 4.73 -15.69 -4.49
C PRO A 356 5.78 -15.92 -3.39
N ALA A 357 6.84 -16.67 -3.72
CA ALA A 357 7.95 -16.98 -2.81
C ALA A 357 7.60 -17.78 -1.54
N GLY A 358 6.55 -18.63 -1.59
CA GLY A 358 6.20 -19.54 -0.48
C GLY A 358 5.47 -18.87 0.69
N THR A 359 5.06 -17.62 0.51
CA THR A 359 4.24 -16.88 1.47
C THR A 359 2.79 -17.37 1.46
N GLN A 360 2.07 -17.17 2.57
CA GLN A 360 0.63 -17.37 2.65
C GLN A 360 -0.07 -16.03 2.78
N ILE A 361 -1.08 -15.78 1.95
CA ILE A 361 -1.84 -14.54 1.95
C ILE A 361 -3.23 -14.82 2.49
N GLY A 362 -3.60 -14.16 3.58
CA GLY A 362 -4.94 -14.23 4.15
C GLY A 362 -6.00 -13.77 3.14
N GLN A 363 -7.00 -14.59 2.83
CA GLN A 363 -8.01 -14.25 1.82
C GLN A 363 -8.89 -13.05 2.20
N ARG A 364 -9.05 -12.78 3.50
CA ARG A 364 -9.91 -11.69 3.99
C ARG A 364 -9.08 -10.49 4.42
N SER A 365 -7.96 -10.73 5.10
CA SER A 365 -7.10 -9.69 5.63
C SER A 365 -6.05 -9.19 4.63
N GLY A 366 -5.72 -9.98 3.61
CA GLY A 366 -4.61 -9.69 2.68
C GLY A 366 -3.23 -9.78 3.34
N VAL A 367 -3.15 -10.22 4.59
CA VAL A 367 -1.91 -10.29 5.36
C VAL A 367 -1.02 -11.39 4.83
N VAL A 368 0.26 -11.09 4.66
CA VAL A 368 1.28 -12.05 4.23
C VAL A 368 1.91 -12.68 5.47
N THR A 369 1.74 -13.99 5.67
CA THR A 369 2.44 -14.77 6.69
C THR A 369 3.51 -15.65 6.04
N SER A 370 4.68 -15.68 6.64
CA SER A 370 5.74 -16.64 6.29
C SER A 370 5.43 -17.97 6.98
N THR A 371 5.65 -19.09 6.29
CA THR A 371 5.42 -20.45 6.84
C THR A 371 6.25 -20.81 8.08
N GLU A 372 7.09 -19.91 8.59
CA GLU A 372 7.94 -20.12 9.78
C GLU A 372 7.30 -19.66 11.10
N GLU A 373 6.16 -18.95 11.11
CA GLU A 373 5.55 -18.48 12.37
C GLU A 373 4.53 -19.44 13.01
N GLN A 374 4.22 -20.56 12.36
CA GLN A 374 3.42 -21.63 12.97
C GLN A 374 4.31 -22.78 13.42
N SER A 375 5.04 -22.61 14.53
CA SER A 375 5.39 -23.64 15.52
C SER A 375 6.46 -23.15 16.51
N GLN A 376 6.07 -22.59 17.66
CA GLN A 376 6.57 -23.03 18.98
C GLN A 376 5.95 -22.22 20.14
N PRO A 377 5.43 -22.89 21.19
CA PRO A 377 5.17 -22.25 22.48
C PRO A 377 6.50 -22.10 23.22
N SER A 378 7.03 -20.87 23.29
CA SER A 378 8.20 -20.58 24.11
C SER A 378 7.82 -20.58 25.59
N GLN A 379 7.94 -21.77 26.21
CA GLN A 379 8.03 -21.92 27.65
C GLN A 379 9.23 -21.13 28.18
N ALA A 380 8.98 -20.40 29.26
CA ALA A 380 9.97 -19.75 30.08
C ALA A 380 11.10 -20.72 30.45
N GLN A 381 12.32 -20.45 29.97
CA GLN A 381 13.52 -21.07 30.49
C GLN A 381 14.34 -20.02 31.23
N GLN A 382 14.38 -20.23 32.55
CA GLN A 382 15.20 -19.53 33.52
C GLN A 382 16.65 -19.46 33.08
N THR A 383 17.22 -18.27 33.08
CA THR A 383 18.67 -18.05 33.02
C THR A 383 19.31 -18.50 34.34
N PRO A 384 20.31 -19.39 34.32
CA PRO A 384 21.15 -19.63 35.49
C PRO A 384 22.07 -18.44 35.74
N GLN A 385 22.12 -17.99 36.99
CA GLN A 385 23.17 -17.12 37.52
C GLN A 385 24.54 -17.75 37.26
N VAL A 386 25.50 -16.94 36.81
CA VAL A 386 26.91 -17.27 36.92
C VAL A 386 27.64 -16.08 37.51
N ASP A 387 28.33 -16.38 38.61
CA ASP A 387 29.06 -15.48 39.50
C ASP A 387 30.11 -14.62 38.81
N ALA A 388 30.20 -13.37 39.28
CA ALA A 388 31.32 -12.48 39.03
C ALA A 388 32.54 -12.87 39.90
N PRO A 389 33.76 -12.83 39.35
CA PRO A 389 34.96 -12.64 40.14
C PRO A 389 35.54 -11.23 39.99
N SER A 390 35.86 -10.70 41.16
CA SER A 390 36.52 -9.46 41.56
C SER A 390 37.69 -8.95 40.68
N GLN A 391 37.76 -7.63 40.56
CA GLN A 391 38.96 -6.88 40.16
C GLN A 391 40.11 -7.05 41.15
N PRO A 392 41.36 -6.94 40.66
CA PRO A 392 42.41 -6.25 41.39
C PRO A 392 43.02 -5.07 40.59
N ASP A 393 43.41 -4.03 41.33
CA ASP A 393 44.08 -2.81 40.88
C ASP A 393 45.37 -3.03 40.07
N PRO A 394 45.77 -2.08 39.21
CA PRO A 394 47.17 -1.88 38.85
C PRO A 394 47.77 -0.62 39.50
N PRO A 395 49.05 -0.64 39.94
CA PRO A 395 49.77 0.54 40.38
C PRO A 395 50.59 1.23 39.28
N ALA A 396 50.93 2.47 39.62
CA ALA A 396 51.69 3.55 38.96
C ALA A 396 52.91 3.25 38.05
N ALA A 397 53.01 4.11 37.01
CA ALA A 397 54.16 4.89 36.50
C ALA A 397 55.54 4.24 36.17
N ALA A 398 56.02 4.42 34.92
CA ALA A 398 57.02 5.45 34.54
C ALA A 398 57.89 5.07 33.30
N SER A 399 58.17 6.11 32.48
CA SER A 399 59.38 6.36 31.65
C SER A 399 59.51 5.75 30.23
N GLY A 400 59.69 6.65 29.23
CA GLY A 400 60.06 6.37 27.82
C GLY A 400 61.55 5.99 27.62
N PRO A 401 62.14 6.02 26.39
CA PRO A 401 62.10 7.19 25.47
C PRO A 401 62.09 6.94 23.93
N THR A 402 61.62 7.97 23.22
CA THR A 402 62.02 8.55 21.89
C THR A 402 62.44 7.69 20.69
N GLN A 403 61.74 7.93 19.56
CA GLN A 403 62.19 8.20 18.17
C GLN A 403 60.89 8.41 17.35
N GLY A 404 60.62 9.40 16.49
CA GLY A 404 61.27 10.60 15.96
C GLY A 404 60.42 11.01 14.74
N ALA A 405 59.83 12.21 14.78
CA ALA A 405 59.26 13.05 13.70
C ALA A 405 58.58 12.42 12.45
N ASP A 406 57.30 12.74 12.23
CA ASP A 406 56.89 13.65 11.14
C ASP A 406 55.43 14.14 11.26
N SER A 407 55.20 15.36 10.80
CA SER A 407 54.00 16.18 10.92
C SER A 407 53.07 16.10 9.70
N ALA A 408 51.76 15.91 9.92
CA ALA A 408 50.62 16.30 9.04
C ALA A 408 49.32 16.02 9.82
N GLY A 409 48.24 16.81 9.87
CA GLY A 409 47.77 18.01 9.20
C GLY A 409 46.24 17.98 9.36
N THR A 410 45.65 18.94 10.08
CA THR A 410 44.20 19.07 10.32
C THR A 410 43.45 19.20 8.98
N GLY A 411 42.76 18.14 8.56
CA GLY A 411 42.15 18.02 7.23
C GLY A 411 40.68 18.45 7.15
N VAL A 412 40.34 19.67 7.57
CA VAL A 412 39.00 20.25 7.31
C VAL A 412 39.17 21.50 6.46
N SER A 413 38.50 21.52 5.31
CA SER A 413 38.52 22.64 4.38
C SER A 413 37.71 23.82 4.94
N GLU A 414 38.33 25.00 5.02
CA GLU A 414 37.66 26.21 5.51
C GLU A 414 36.49 26.63 4.60
N GLN A 415 36.56 26.33 3.30
CA GLN A 415 35.48 26.56 2.34
C GLN A 415 34.27 25.65 2.58
N HIS A 416 34.49 24.43 3.07
CA HIS A 416 33.42 23.49 3.40
C HIS A 416 32.68 23.94 4.66
N ILE A 417 33.41 24.50 5.64
CA ILE A 417 32.82 25.09 6.84
C ILE A 417 31.95 26.29 6.46
N GLU A 418 32.44 27.19 5.60
CA GLU A 418 31.66 28.35 5.14
C GLU A 418 30.39 27.95 4.39
N THR A 419 30.45 26.89 3.58
CA THR A 419 29.29 26.38 2.82
C THR A 419 28.17 25.89 3.77
N LEU A 420 28.52 25.12 4.80
CA LEU A 420 27.54 24.63 5.78
C LEU A 420 27.01 25.74 6.68
N VAL A 421 27.83 26.73 7.01
CA VAL A 421 27.40 27.92 7.77
C VAL A 421 26.47 28.80 6.93
N ALA A 422 26.73 28.94 5.62
CA ALA A 422 25.83 29.66 4.70
C ALA A 422 24.46 28.98 4.56
N MET A 423 24.41 27.65 4.72
CA MET A 423 23.15 26.88 4.79
C MET A 423 22.45 26.97 6.15
N GLY A 424 23.04 27.64 7.14
CA GLY A 424 22.43 27.90 8.45
C GLY A 424 22.96 27.06 9.61
N ALA A 425 24.03 26.27 9.43
CA ALA A 425 24.64 25.51 10.51
C ALA A 425 25.54 26.39 11.41
N ASP A 426 25.60 26.09 12.71
CA ASP A 426 26.58 26.70 13.60
C ASP A 426 28.00 26.25 13.23
N ARG A 427 28.98 27.17 13.26
CA ARG A 427 30.35 26.91 12.81
C ARG A 427 31.01 25.76 13.56
N ALA A 428 30.75 25.61 14.87
CA ALA A 428 31.33 24.52 15.65
C ALA A 428 30.73 23.16 15.25
N ARG A 429 29.43 23.12 14.96
CA ARG A 429 28.75 21.92 14.46
C ARG A 429 29.16 21.56 13.04
N ALA A 430 29.37 22.54 12.16
CA ALA A 430 29.87 22.32 10.81
C ALA A 430 31.26 21.67 10.82
N ILE A 431 32.17 22.13 11.70
CA ILE A 431 33.50 21.53 11.85
C ILE A 431 33.41 20.09 12.35
N GLN A 432 32.57 19.83 13.35
CA GLN A 432 32.40 18.50 13.91
C GLN A 432 31.79 17.51 12.91
N ALA A 433 30.78 17.95 12.14
CA ALA A 433 30.17 17.15 11.09
C ALA A 433 31.18 16.83 9.99
N LEU A 434 31.94 17.82 9.52
CA LEU A 434 33.00 17.61 8.52
C LEU A 434 34.13 16.71 9.04
N GLN A 435 34.45 16.75 10.33
CA GLN A 435 35.42 15.81 10.91
C GLN A 435 34.86 14.38 10.96
N ALA A 436 33.58 14.22 11.26
CA ALA A 436 32.92 12.92 11.29
C ALA A 436 32.72 12.31 9.89
N THR A 437 32.57 13.15 8.85
CA THR A 437 32.36 12.72 7.46
C THR A 437 33.62 12.79 6.60
N ALA A 438 34.80 12.85 7.20
CA ALA A 438 36.09 12.92 6.49
C ALA A 438 36.15 14.06 5.45
N ASN A 439 35.60 15.23 5.80
CA ASN A 439 35.55 16.48 5.04
C ASN A 439 34.59 16.47 3.82
N ASP A 440 33.63 15.55 3.79
CA ASP A 440 32.54 15.50 2.81
C ASP A 440 31.36 16.40 3.22
N VAL A 441 31.04 17.39 2.37
CA VAL A 441 30.03 18.45 2.63
C VAL A 441 28.61 17.92 2.53
N ASP A 442 28.32 17.03 1.58
CA ASP A 442 26.96 16.55 1.33
C ASP A 442 26.52 15.62 2.47
N MET A 443 27.44 14.76 2.92
CA MET A 443 27.22 13.90 4.08
C MET A 443 27.12 14.72 5.38
N ALA A 444 27.94 15.77 5.53
CA ALA A 444 27.87 16.66 6.69
C ALA A 444 26.56 17.47 6.73
N ALA A 445 26.06 17.94 5.58
CA ALA A 445 24.77 18.61 5.47
C ALA A 445 23.61 17.64 5.79
N GLY A 446 23.70 16.40 5.34
CA GLY A 446 22.75 15.33 5.71
C GLY A 446 22.62 15.16 7.23
N ILE A 447 23.75 15.08 7.94
CA ILE A 447 23.77 14.93 9.41
C ILE A 447 23.26 16.19 10.12
N LEU A 448 23.53 17.39 9.59
CA LEU A 448 23.19 18.64 10.27
C LEU A 448 21.75 19.10 10.06
N PHE A 449 21.13 18.75 8.92
CA PHE A 449 19.82 19.27 8.54
C PHE A 449 18.75 18.19 8.34
N PHE A 450 19.14 16.90 8.26
CA PHE A 450 18.23 15.78 8.05
C PHE A 450 18.45 14.61 9.02
N GLY A 451 19.32 14.78 10.02
CA GLY A 451 19.64 13.80 11.07
C GLY A 451 18.96 14.05 12.40
#